data_AF-A0A4P8J0U7-F1
#
_entry.id   AF-A0A4P8J0U7-F1
#
_cell.length_a   1.000
_cell.length_b   1.000
_cell.length_c   1.000
_cell.angle_alpha   90.00
_cell.angle_beta   90.00
_cell.angle_gamma   90.00
#
_symmetry.space_group_name_H-M   'P 1'
#
loop_
_entity.id
_entity.type
_entity.pdbx_description
1 polymer ?
#
loop_
_entity_poly.entity_id
_entity_poly.type
_entity_poly.pdbx_seq_one_letter_code
_entity_poly.pdbx_strand_id
1 'polypeptide(L)'
;MDVAVTTVFIEPDTCGVWWLNTGTAELTKVADSVPHFEGLLNSDLADEWFSPDLVGKLHVAGKVPGLGECYTFVILPIFSEGKYEVDNVNPVPVREHYGSTGSMHKHLRDIPDGAQVEVNVSD
;
A
#
# COMPACT_ATOMS: atom_id res chain seq x y z
N MET A 1 -9.20 10.59 -9.85
CA MET A 1 -9.04 9.75 -8.65
C MET A 1 -7.55 9.51 -8.55
N ASP A 2 -6.88 10.34 -7.75
CA ASP A 2 -5.45 10.21 -7.51
C ASP A 2 -5.23 8.88 -6.78
N VAL A 3 -4.39 8.02 -7.33
CA VAL A 3 -4.19 6.65 -6.84
C VAL A 3 -3.54 6.74 -5.46
N ALA A 4 -4.30 6.44 -4.41
CA ALA A 4 -3.74 6.35 -3.08
C ALA A 4 -2.87 5.09 -2.98
N VAL A 5 -1.59 5.33 -2.65
CA VAL A 5 -0.66 4.54 -1.83
C VAL A 5 -0.98 3.05 -1.66
N THR A 6 -0.15 2.17 -2.25
CA THR A 6 0.05 0.77 -1.77
C THR A 6 -1.19 -0.14 -1.65
N THR A 7 -2.36 0.33 -2.07
CA THR A 7 -3.66 -0.27 -1.82
C THR A 7 -4.22 -0.82 -3.12
N VAL A 8 -4.63 -2.08 -3.13
CA VAL A 8 -5.31 -2.68 -4.28
C VAL A 8 -6.58 -3.34 -3.78
N PHE A 9 -7.67 -3.07 -4.47
CA PHE A 9 -8.92 -3.80 -4.31
C PHE A 9 -9.06 -4.80 -5.45
N ILE A 10 -9.30 -6.06 -5.11
CA ILE A 10 -9.49 -7.16 -6.05
C ILE A 10 -10.84 -7.83 -5.81
N GLU A 11 -11.50 -8.25 -6.90
CA GLU A 11 -12.69 -9.08 -6.87
C GLU A 11 -12.31 -10.48 -7.41
N PRO A 12 -11.94 -11.43 -6.53
CA PRO A 12 -11.64 -12.79 -6.94
C PRO A 12 -12.91 -13.58 -7.26
N ASP A 13 -12.76 -14.68 -7.99
CA ASP A 13 -13.86 -15.59 -8.36
C ASP A 13 -14.63 -16.17 -7.15
N THR A 14 -14.04 -16.11 -5.95
CA THR A 14 -14.64 -16.56 -4.69
C THR A 14 -15.70 -15.59 -4.12
N CYS A 15 -16.07 -14.55 -4.88
CA CYS A 15 -16.98 -13.46 -4.52
C CYS A 15 -16.45 -12.49 -3.44
N GLY A 16 -16.90 -11.24 -3.53
CA GLY A 16 -16.57 -10.14 -2.62
C GLY A 16 -15.38 -9.30 -3.06
N VAL A 17 -15.15 -8.20 -2.33
CA VAL A 17 -14.04 -7.27 -2.58
C VAL A 17 -13.00 -7.46 -1.48
N TRP A 18 -11.75 -7.62 -1.89
CA TRP A 18 -10.61 -7.84 -1.02
C TRP A 18 -9.62 -6.70 -1.17
N TRP A 19 -9.09 -6.24 -0.05
CA TRP A 19 -8.04 -5.24 0.03
C TRP A 19 -6.69 -5.92 0.25
N LEU A 20 -5.76 -5.68 -0.66
CA LEU A 20 -4.35 -5.99 -0.49
C LEU A 20 -3.62 -4.73 0.00
N ASN A 21 -3.12 -4.80 1.24
CA ASN A 21 -2.19 -3.83 1.79
C ASN A 21 -0.77 -4.27 1.46
N THR A 22 -0.14 -3.61 0.48
CA THR A 22 1.25 -3.94 0.08
C THR A 22 2.31 -3.38 1.03
N GLY A 23 1.93 -2.56 2.02
CA GLY A 23 2.83 -2.11 3.09
C GLY A 23 3.13 -3.23 4.10
N THR A 24 2.13 -4.07 4.40
CA THR A 24 2.20 -5.15 5.41
C THR A 24 2.02 -6.56 4.84
N ALA A 25 1.73 -6.69 3.55
CA ALA A 25 1.38 -7.95 2.87
C ALA A 25 0.11 -8.63 3.40
N GLU A 26 -0.86 -7.83 3.84
CA GLU A 26 -2.14 -8.34 4.35
C GLU A 26 -3.21 -8.33 3.25
N LEU A 27 -4.00 -9.40 3.19
CA LEU A 27 -5.12 -9.54 2.28
C LEU A 27 -6.40 -9.76 3.10
N THR A 28 -7.30 -8.77 3.07
CA THR A 28 -8.50 -8.74 3.91
C THR A 28 -9.75 -8.60 3.07
N LYS A 29 -10.79 -9.41 3.32
CA LYS A 29 -12.10 -9.20 2.70
C LYS A 29 -12.75 -7.97 3.32
N VAL A 30 -13.00 -6.94 2.52
CA VAL A 30 -13.55 -5.66 2.99
C VAL A 30 -15.03 -5.48 2.65
N ALA A 31 -15.54 -6.22 1.66
CA ALA A 31 -16.96 -6.22 1.33
C ALA A 31 -17.41 -7.52 0.69
N ASP A 32 -18.71 -7.79 0.75
CA ASP A 32 -19.34 -8.97 0.12
C ASP A 32 -19.66 -8.79 -1.36
N SER A 33 -19.68 -7.55 -1.84
CA SER A 33 -19.96 -7.20 -3.23
C SER A 33 -19.41 -5.81 -3.56
N VAL A 34 -19.26 -5.50 -4.84
CA VAL A 34 -18.85 -4.16 -5.29
C VAL A 34 -19.81 -3.06 -4.80
N PRO A 35 -21.16 -3.22 -4.87
CA PRO A 35 -22.07 -2.20 -4.32
C PRO A 35 -21.94 -1.99 -2.81
N HIS A 36 -21.64 -3.05 -2.05
CA HIS A 36 -21.34 -2.90 -0.62
C HIS A 36 -20.05 -2.09 -0.42
N PHE A 37 -18.98 -2.43 -1.15
CA PHE A 37 -17.72 -1.69 -1.11
C PHE A 37 -17.89 -0.20 -1.46
N GLU A 38 -18.63 0.13 -2.53
CA GLU A 38 -18.93 1.51 -2.91
C GLU A 38 -19.64 2.29 -1.79
N GLY A 39 -20.54 1.63 -1.06
CA GLY A 39 -21.18 2.21 0.11
C GLY A 39 -20.21 2.54 1.25
N LEU A 40 -19.12 1.77 1.40
CA LEU A 40 -18.09 1.98 2.42
C LEU A 40 -17.14 3.13 2.10
N LEU A 41 -17.05 3.57 0.83
CA LEU A 41 -16.17 4.68 0.43
C LEU A 41 -16.52 6.03 1.08
N ASN A 42 -17.70 6.15 1.69
CA ASN A 42 -18.12 7.34 2.44
C ASN A 42 -18.00 7.16 3.97
N SER A 43 -17.38 6.07 4.42
CA SER A 43 -17.17 5.77 5.84
C SER A 43 -15.71 6.02 6.25
N ASP A 44 -15.44 5.99 7.55
CA ASP A 44 -14.10 6.15 8.12
C ASP A 44 -13.10 5.06 7.62
N LEU A 45 -13.58 3.94 7.08
CA LEU A 45 -12.73 2.92 6.45
C LEU A 45 -11.99 3.45 5.22
N ALA A 46 -12.57 4.42 4.51
CA ALA A 46 -11.91 5.06 3.37
C ALA A 46 -10.64 5.82 3.82
N ASP A 47 -10.64 6.39 5.03
CA ASP A 47 -9.46 7.08 5.55
C ASP A 47 -8.31 6.10 5.81
N GLU A 48 -8.61 4.90 6.30
CA GLU A 48 -7.63 3.83 6.47
C GLU A 48 -7.06 3.38 5.11
N TRP A 49 -7.94 3.09 4.15
CA TRP A 49 -7.52 2.52 2.86
C TRP A 49 -6.77 3.49 1.95
N PHE A 50 -7.16 4.76 1.97
CA PHE A 50 -6.65 5.75 1.03
C PHE A 50 -5.75 6.80 1.70
N SER A 51 -5.73 6.88 3.03
CA SER A 51 -4.90 7.84 3.80
C SER A 51 -4.90 9.26 3.19
N PRO A 52 -6.08 9.87 2.98
CA PRO A 52 -6.22 11.10 2.20
C PRO A 52 -5.42 12.28 2.76
N ASP A 53 -5.24 12.35 4.09
CA ASP A 53 -4.40 13.36 4.74
C ASP A 53 -2.93 13.24 4.32
N LEU A 54 -2.37 12.03 4.28
CA LEU A 54 -1.00 11.80 3.82
C LEU A 54 -0.86 12.15 2.32
N VAL A 55 -1.82 11.74 1.49
CA VAL A 55 -1.84 12.10 0.06
C VAL A 55 -1.87 13.62 -0.12
N GLY A 56 -2.68 14.33 0.66
CA GLY A 56 -2.71 15.79 0.64
C GLY A 56 -1.36 16.41 1.01
N LYS A 57 -0.70 15.92 2.05
CA LYS A 57 0.64 16.37 2.46
C LYS A 57 1.71 16.09 1.39
N LEU A 58 1.62 14.95 0.70
CA LEU A 58 2.51 14.60 -0.42
C LEU A 58 2.36 15.57 -1.60
N HIS A 59 1.12 15.94 -1.93
CA HIS A 59 0.84 16.92 -2.98
C HIS A 59 1.43 18.29 -2.63
N VAL A 60 1.26 18.74 -1.38
CA VAL A 60 1.86 20.00 -0.90
C VAL A 60 3.39 19.95 -0.97
N ALA A 61 3.99 18.79 -0.73
CA ALA A 61 5.44 18.58 -0.86
C ALA A 61 5.93 18.42 -2.31
N GLY A 62 5.05 18.53 -3.31
CA GLY A 62 5.39 18.38 -4.72
C GLY A 62 5.60 16.93 -5.18
N LYS A 63 5.28 15.95 -4.32
CA LYS A 63 5.34 14.53 -4.64
C LYS A 63 4.00 14.12 -5.23
N VAL A 64 3.82 14.30 -6.54
CA VAL A 64 2.57 13.98 -7.25
C VAL A 64 2.86 12.91 -8.31
N PRO A 65 2.25 11.71 -8.22
CA PRO A 65 2.43 10.64 -9.18
C PRO A 65 1.99 11.06 -10.58
N GLY A 66 2.83 10.76 -11.57
CA GLY A 66 2.48 10.85 -12.98
C GLY A 66 1.65 9.66 -13.47
N LEU A 67 1.39 9.63 -14.78
CA LEU A 67 0.73 8.50 -15.42
C LEU A 67 1.59 7.23 -15.28
N GLY A 68 1.01 6.17 -14.70
CA GLY A 68 1.70 4.90 -14.49
C GLY A 68 2.59 4.87 -13.24
N GLU A 69 2.50 5.90 -12.39
CA GLU A 69 3.15 5.95 -11.09
C GLU A 69 2.14 5.81 -9.94
N CYS A 70 2.63 5.39 -8.78
CA CYS A 70 1.90 5.36 -7.52
C CYS A 70 2.84 5.74 -6.38
N TYR A 71 2.30 5.97 -5.18
CA TYR A 71 3.13 6.13 -4.00
C TYR A 71 3.61 4.78 -3.46
N THR A 72 4.87 4.74 -3.03
CA THR A 72 5.44 3.64 -2.25
C THR A 72 6.25 4.19 -1.08
N PHE A 73 6.49 3.35 -0.08
CA PHE A 73 7.36 3.69 1.04
C PHE A 73 8.84 3.44 0.71
N VAL A 74 9.73 4.28 1.25
CA VAL A 74 11.18 4.04 1.27
C VAL A 74 11.49 2.89 2.23
N ILE A 75 10.89 2.91 3.42
CA ILE A 75 10.90 1.82 4.41
C ILE A 75 9.45 1.34 4.58
N LEU A 76 9.19 0.08 4.26
CA LEU A 76 7.85 -0.50 4.31
C LEU A 76 7.30 -0.56 5.74
N PRO A 77 5.99 -0.32 5.93
CA PRO A 77 5.31 -0.42 7.24
C PRO A 77 5.39 -1.78 7.95
N ILE A 78 5.78 -2.86 7.26
CA ILE A 78 6.12 -4.15 7.90
C ILE A 78 7.33 -4.05 8.83
N PHE A 79 8.21 -3.06 8.62
CA PHE A 79 9.32 -2.75 9.51
C PHE A 79 8.90 -1.69 10.53
N SER A 80 9.40 -1.78 11.76
CA SER A 80 9.10 -0.82 12.84
C SER A 80 9.47 0.63 12.51
N GLU A 81 10.44 0.81 11.63
CA GLU A 81 10.96 2.08 11.15
C GLU A 81 10.11 2.66 10.00
N GLY A 82 9.23 1.85 9.39
CA GLY A 82 8.35 2.25 8.32
C GLY A 82 7.24 3.16 8.82
N LYS A 83 7.21 4.40 8.34
CA LYS A 83 6.24 5.43 8.77
C LYS A 83 5.39 5.97 7.63
N TYR A 84 4.18 6.39 7.99
CA TYR A 84 3.24 7.10 7.12
C TYR A 84 3.54 8.61 7.13
N GLU A 85 4.77 8.97 6.80
CA GLU A 85 5.30 10.34 6.81
C GLU A 85 5.78 10.74 5.41
N VAL A 86 5.75 12.03 5.11
CA VAL A 86 6.03 12.58 3.76
C VAL A 86 7.44 12.22 3.28
N ASP A 87 8.43 12.17 4.17
CA ASP A 87 9.82 11.84 3.85
C ASP A 87 10.01 10.36 3.47
N ASN A 88 9.22 9.47 4.06
CA ASN A 88 9.24 8.03 3.81
C ASN A 88 8.40 7.59 2.60
N VAL A 89 7.78 8.51 1.85
CA VAL A 89 6.92 8.15 0.71
C VAL A 89 7.34 8.89 -0.55
N ASN A 90 7.42 8.19 -1.68
CA ASN A 90 7.76 8.77 -2.98
C ASN A 90 6.89 8.19 -4.11
N PRO A 91 6.62 8.98 -5.17
CA PRO A 91 6.05 8.44 -6.40
C PRO A 91 7.08 7.53 -7.08
N VAL A 92 6.63 6.37 -7.55
CA VAL A 92 7.43 5.38 -8.28
C VAL A 92 6.57 4.72 -9.37
N PRO A 93 7.17 4.12 -10.42
CA PRO A 93 6.44 3.32 -11.38
C PRO A 93 5.66 2.16 -10.71
N VAL A 94 4.40 1.98 -11.11
CA VAL A 94 3.51 0.93 -10.53
C VAL A 94 4.13 -0.47 -10.62
N ARG A 95 4.84 -0.76 -11.71
CA ARG A 95 5.51 -2.05 -11.91
C ARG A 95 6.63 -2.28 -10.90
N GLU A 96 7.38 -1.23 -10.57
CA GLU A 96 8.46 -1.29 -9.58
C GLU A 96 7.88 -1.50 -8.19
N HIS A 97 6.82 -0.77 -7.85
CA HIS A 97 6.13 -0.93 -6.57
C HIS A 97 5.72 -2.40 -6.31
N TYR A 98 4.97 -3.04 -7.20
CA TYR A 98 4.54 -4.43 -6.98
C TYR A 98 5.69 -5.45 -7.08
N GLY A 99 6.66 -5.22 -7.96
CA GLY A 99 7.82 -6.09 -8.09
C GLY A 99 8.67 -6.10 -6.83
N SER A 100 9.00 -4.91 -6.32
CA SER A 100 9.86 -4.73 -5.15
C SER A 100 9.17 -5.14 -3.86
N THR A 101 7.94 -4.68 -3.61
CA THR A 101 7.19 -5.05 -2.40
C THR A 101 6.85 -6.53 -2.37
N GLY A 102 6.40 -7.10 -3.49
CA GLY A 102 6.11 -8.53 -3.58
C GLY A 102 7.35 -9.40 -3.35
N SER A 103 8.50 -9.00 -3.92
CA SER A 103 9.78 -9.67 -3.67
C SER A 103 10.20 -9.57 -2.20
N MET A 104 10.12 -8.37 -1.61
CA MET A 104 10.46 -8.15 -0.20
C MET A 104 9.63 -9.05 0.73
N HIS A 105 8.31 -9.00 0.60
CA HIS A 105 7.39 -9.78 1.42
C HIS A 105 7.55 -11.29 1.23
N LYS A 106 7.96 -11.74 0.03
CA LYS A 106 8.32 -13.14 -0.19
C LYS A 106 9.54 -13.57 0.64
N HIS A 107 10.55 -12.72 0.79
CA HIS A 107 11.71 -13.00 1.62
C HIS A 107 11.39 -12.94 3.12
N LEU A 108 10.44 -12.10 3.52
CA LEU A 108 10.03 -11.94 4.93
C LEU A 108 9.03 -12.99 5.41
N ARG A 109 8.34 -13.70 4.51
CA ARG A 109 7.21 -14.59 4.83
C ARG A 109 7.44 -15.58 5.97
N ASP A 110 8.62 -16.18 6.02
CA ASP A 110 8.96 -17.24 6.98
C ASP A 110 9.82 -16.71 8.14
N ILE A 111 10.02 -15.40 8.21
CA ILE A 111 10.77 -14.74 9.28
C ILE A 111 9.79 -14.43 10.42
N PRO A 112 10.12 -14.80 11.68
CA PRO A 112 9.24 -14.53 12.80
C PRO A 112 9.19 -13.03 13.13
N ASP A 113 8.03 -12.58 13.61
CA ASP A 113 7.83 -11.22 14.09
C ASP A 113 8.90 -10.81 15.12
N GLY A 114 9.39 -9.58 14.98
CA GLY A 114 10.44 -9.01 15.84
C GLY A 114 11.87 -9.44 15.48
N ALA A 115 12.07 -10.30 14.47
CA ALA A 115 13.39 -10.57 13.95
C ALA A 115 14.06 -9.31 13.38
N GLN A 116 15.38 -9.23 13.52
CA GLN A 116 16.20 -8.22 12.88
C GLN A 116 16.62 -8.72 11.50
N VAL A 117 16.45 -7.89 10.47
CA VAL A 117 16.83 -8.24 9.09
C VAL A 117 17.77 -7.17 8.52
N GLU A 118 18.69 -7.59 7.68
CA GLU A 118 19.55 -6.71 6.89
C GLU A 118 19.14 -6.80 5.42
N VAL A 119 18.69 -5.69 4.85
CA VAL A 119 18.27 -5.62 3.45
C VAL A 119 19.43 -5.08 2.61
N ASN A 120 19.94 -5.92 1.71
CA ASN A 120 20.95 -5.52 0.74
C ASN A 120 20.27 -5.23 -0.60
N VAL A 121 20.43 -4.01 -1.10
CA VAL A 121 19.96 -3.60 -2.43
C VAL A 121 21.13 -3.70 -3.40
N SER A 122 20.95 -4.42 -4.50
CA SER A 122 21.94 -4.60 -5.55
C SER A 122 21.38 -4.18 -6.90
N ASP A 123 22.21 -3.53 -7.72
CA ASP A 123 21.89 -3.07 -9.08
C ASP A 123 21.71 -4.22 -10.10
#